data_AF-A0A1Y1MNS9-F1
#
_entry.id   AF-A0A1Y1MNS9-F1
#
_cell.length_a   1.000
_cell.length_b   1.000
_cell.length_c   1.000
_cell.angle_alpha   90.00
_cell.angle_beta   90.00
_cell.angle_gamma   90.00
#
_symmetry.space_group_name_H-M   'P 1'
#
loop_
_entity.id
_entity.type
_entity.pdbx_description
1 polymer ?
#
loop_
_entity_poly.entity_id
_entity_poly.type
_entity_poly.pdbx_seq_one_letter_code
_entity_poly.pdbx_strand_id
1 'polypeptide(L)'
;PGNVEDKLRTEIATYIWLRQNCPDIPIPELYAFGLPDGSAFSLPLRTPLWERTWWALKRFACLLLGRPVPVHHVKRKTRHSINPGFLIISKARGKKLAWSWLDRFQDKTYRDRLFRSLARISLSLNSAPLARIGSLKLQPDAFIALSNRPLSLYFQMLENEGIPSGIPRHRTYAQVESYFSDLLSLQDNKI
;
A
#
# COMPACT_ATOMS: atom_id res chain seq x y z
N PRO A 1 7.48 14.41 -13.85
CA PRO A 1 7.02 13.10 -14.43
C PRO A 1 7.02 11.89 -13.46
N GLY A 2 7.84 11.84 -12.40
CA GLY A 2 8.00 10.61 -11.60
C GLY A 2 7.18 10.47 -10.31
N ASN A 3 6.33 11.43 -9.93
CA ASN A 3 5.60 11.39 -8.64
C ASN A 3 4.41 10.42 -8.68
N VAL A 4 3.64 10.44 -9.79
CA VAL A 4 2.47 9.57 -9.99
C VAL A 4 2.86 8.09 -9.99
N GLU A 5 3.96 7.74 -10.64
CA GLU A 5 4.44 6.35 -10.69
C GLU A 5 4.93 5.86 -9.32
N ASP A 6 5.60 6.72 -8.55
CA ASP A 6 6.09 6.40 -7.21
C ASP A 6 4.92 6.17 -6.24
N LYS A 7 3.90 7.04 -6.33
CA LYS A 7 2.62 6.86 -5.65
C LYS A 7 1.97 5.53 -6.01
N LEU A 8 1.84 5.24 -7.30
CA LEU A 8 1.17 4.05 -7.78
C LEU A 8 1.85 2.77 -7.28
N ARG A 9 3.19 2.68 -7.39
CA ARG A 9 3.96 1.53 -6.87
C ARG A 9 3.82 1.37 -5.36
N THR A 10 3.70 2.49 -4.63
CA THR A 10 3.52 2.48 -3.18
C THR A 10 2.14 2.00 -2.76
N GLU A 11 1.08 2.46 -3.44
CA GLU A 11 -0.28 2.01 -3.20
C GLU A 11 -0.45 0.51 -3.52
N ILE A 12 0.06 0.05 -4.67
CA ILE A 12 0.02 -1.36 -5.05
C ILE A 12 0.70 -2.23 -3.99
N ALA A 13 1.92 -1.85 -3.57
CA ALA A 13 2.66 -2.58 -2.55
C ALA A 13 1.91 -2.64 -1.22
N THR A 14 1.29 -1.53 -0.81
CA THR A 14 0.50 -1.45 0.43
C THR A 14 -0.72 -2.38 0.38
N TYR A 15 -1.48 -2.38 -0.72
CA TYR A 15 -2.62 -3.29 -0.88
C TYR A 15 -2.22 -4.76 -0.79
N ILE A 16 -1.13 -5.14 -1.47
CA ILE A 16 -0.65 -6.52 -1.45
C ILE A 16 -0.14 -6.91 -0.06
N TRP A 17 0.63 -6.03 0.60
CA TRP A 17 1.16 -6.28 1.93
C TRP A 17 0.05 -6.42 2.97
N LEU A 18 -0.96 -5.55 2.95
CA LEU A 18 -2.12 -5.63 3.86
C LEU A 18 -2.88 -6.94 3.66
N ARG A 19 -3.13 -7.35 2.41
CA ARG A 19 -3.81 -8.62 2.12
C ARG A 19 -3.03 -9.84 2.64
N GLN A 20 -1.70 -9.76 2.65
CA GLN A 20 -0.82 -10.86 3.06
C GLN A 20 -0.60 -10.93 4.58
N ASN A 21 -0.52 -9.79 5.27
CA ASN A 21 -0.14 -9.71 6.68
C ASN A 21 -1.33 -9.40 7.61
N CYS A 22 -2.40 -8.78 7.10
CA CYS A 22 -3.57 -8.36 7.88
C CYS A 22 -4.88 -8.80 7.18
N PRO A 23 -5.12 -10.12 7.00
CA PRO A 23 -6.26 -10.65 6.24
C PRO A 23 -7.62 -10.42 6.91
N ASP A 24 -7.64 -10.10 8.20
CA ASP A 24 -8.82 -9.78 8.98
C ASP A 24 -9.35 -8.35 8.73
N ILE A 25 -8.51 -7.46 8.18
CA ILE A 25 -8.92 -6.10 7.84
C ILE A 25 -9.73 -6.14 6.54
N PRO A 26 -10.99 -5.66 6.54
CA PRO A 26 -11.85 -5.72 5.37
C PRO A 26 -11.50 -4.61 4.36
N ILE A 27 -10.42 -4.81 3.61
CA ILE A 27 -10.02 -3.93 2.49
C ILE A 27 -10.59 -4.43 1.16
N PRO A 28 -10.82 -3.53 0.17
CA PRO A 28 -11.13 -3.91 -1.19
C PRO A 28 -10.06 -4.82 -1.81
N GLU A 29 -10.49 -5.78 -2.64
CA GLU A 29 -9.56 -6.66 -3.34
C GLU A 29 -8.90 -5.94 -4.51
N LEU A 30 -7.57 -6.00 -4.59
CA LEU A 30 -6.83 -5.60 -5.76
C LEU A 30 -6.92 -6.69 -6.84
N TYR A 31 -7.64 -6.41 -7.93
CA TYR A 31 -7.82 -7.34 -9.05
C TYR A 31 -6.75 -7.21 -10.12
N ALA A 32 -6.36 -5.99 -10.46
CA ALA A 32 -5.34 -5.76 -11.47
C ALA A 32 -4.69 -4.39 -11.27
N PHE A 33 -3.48 -4.24 -11.79
CA PHE A 33 -2.79 -2.98 -11.82
C PHE A 33 -1.86 -2.92 -13.03
N GLY A 34 -1.57 -1.71 -13.50
CA GLY A 34 -0.64 -1.47 -14.60
C GLY A 34 0.30 -0.33 -14.27
N LEU A 35 1.57 -0.48 -14.62
CA LEU A 35 2.59 0.54 -14.45
C LEU A 35 2.76 1.36 -15.75
N PRO A 36 3.29 2.58 -15.68
CA PRO A 36 3.50 3.44 -16.86
C PRO A 36 4.47 2.87 -17.90
N ASP A 37 5.32 1.93 -17.50
CA ASP A 37 6.23 1.17 -18.39
C ASP A 37 5.50 0.17 -19.30
N GLY A 38 4.17 0.10 -19.21
CA GLY A 38 3.33 -0.83 -19.97
C GLY A 38 3.26 -2.23 -19.37
N SER A 39 3.87 -2.48 -18.21
CA SER A 39 3.70 -3.74 -17.50
C SER A 39 2.35 -3.78 -16.78
N ALA A 40 1.59 -4.85 -16.98
CA ALA A 40 0.32 -5.07 -16.31
C ALA A 40 0.35 -6.37 -15.51
N PHE A 41 -0.36 -6.37 -14.39
CA PHE A 41 -0.44 -7.47 -13.46
C PHE A 41 -1.89 -7.72 -13.11
N SER A 42 -2.30 -8.97 -13.09
CA SER A 42 -3.67 -9.37 -12.76
C SER A 42 -3.64 -10.44 -11.69
N LEU A 43 -4.57 -10.36 -10.75
CA LEU A 43 -4.85 -11.44 -9.82
C LEU A 43 -5.31 -12.65 -10.64
N PRO A 44 -4.75 -13.84 -10.41
CA PRO A 44 -5.20 -15.02 -11.10
C PRO A 44 -6.57 -15.45 -10.54
N LEU A 45 -7.65 -14.93 -11.15
CA LEU A 45 -9.04 -15.21 -10.75
C LEU A 45 -9.42 -16.71 -10.83
N ARG A 46 -8.67 -17.51 -11.59
CA ARG A 46 -8.82 -18.96 -11.72
C ARG A 46 -7.46 -19.65 -11.70
N THR A 47 -6.72 -19.53 -10.59
CA THR A 47 -5.62 -20.48 -10.37
C THR A 47 -6.23 -21.85 -10.04
N PRO A 48 -5.88 -22.92 -10.77
CA PRO A 48 -6.14 -24.27 -10.30
C PRO A 48 -5.48 -24.46 -8.92
N LEU A 49 -6.05 -25.33 -8.09
CA LEU A 49 -5.59 -25.53 -6.70
C LEU A 49 -4.09 -25.82 -6.61
N TRP A 50 -3.53 -26.52 -7.61
CA TRP A 50 -2.10 -26.84 -7.68
C TRP A 50 -1.19 -25.61 -7.84
N GLU A 51 -1.64 -24.55 -8.54
CA GLU A 51 -0.86 -23.31 -8.65
C GLU A 51 -0.84 -22.56 -7.33
N ARG A 52 -1.92 -22.63 -6.55
CA ARG A 52 -1.99 -22.04 -5.20
C ARG A 52 -1.06 -22.77 -4.24
N THR A 53 -1.06 -24.10 -4.27
CA THR A 53 -0.16 -24.91 -3.43
C THR A 53 1.29 -24.74 -3.87
N TRP A 54 1.58 -24.66 -5.17
CA TRP A 54 2.93 -24.38 -5.66
C TRP A 54 3.41 -22.99 -5.26
N TRP A 55 2.56 -21.96 -5.35
CA TRP A 55 2.90 -20.63 -4.86
C TRP A 55 3.14 -20.61 -3.34
N ALA A 56 2.32 -21.32 -2.56
CA ALA A 56 2.52 -21.46 -1.12
C ALA A 56 3.83 -22.19 -0.80
N LEU A 57 4.17 -23.25 -1.54
CA LEU A 57 5.42 -24.00 -1.40
C LEU A 57 6.63 -23.13 -1.77
N LYS A 58 6.55 -22.40 -2.89
CA LYS A 58 7.59 -21.46 -3.33
C LYS A 58 7.78 -20.35 -2.30
N ARG A 59 6.68 -19.81 -1.73
CA ARG A 59 6.74 -18.83 -0.65
C ARG A 59 7.43 -19.40 0.58
N PHE A 60 7.09 -20.62 0.99
CA PHE A 60 7.72 -21.29 2.13
C PHE A 60 9.21 -21.54 1.90
N ALA A 61 9.58 -22.03 0.71
CA ALA A 61 10.98 -22.22 0.31
C ALA A 61 11.75 -20.90 0.25
N CYS A 62 11.16 -19.82 -0.29
CA CYS A 62 11.78 -18.50 -0.29
C CYS A 62 12.00 -17.98 1.14
N LEU A 63 11.04 -18.21 2.04
CA LEU A 63 11.14 -17.79 3.44
C LEU A 63 12.24 -18.56 4.18
N LEU A 64 12.35 -19.87 3.93
CA LEU A 64 13.46 -20.72 4.41
C LEU A 64 14.82 -20.26 3.87
N LEU A 65 14.87 -19.85 2.60
CA LEU A 65 16.10 -19.40 1.93
C LEU A 65 16.41 -17.91 2.16
N GLY A 66 15.63 -17.20 2.99
CA GLY A 66 15.79 -15.77 3.25
C GLY A 66 15.59 -14.88 2.02
N ARG A 67 14.94 -15.38 0.97
CA ARG A 67 14.71 -14.64 -0.29
C ARG A 67 13.38 -13.88 -0.25
N PRO A 68 13.32 -12.69 -0.88
CA PRO A 68 12.08 -11.92 -0.97
C PRO A 68 11.03 -12.71 -1.76
N VAL A 69 9.81 -12.76 -1.22
CA VAL A 69 8.70 -13.50 -1.84
C VAL A 69 8.11 -12.64 -2.98
N PRO A 70 8.07 -13.15 -4.22
CA PRO A 70 7.48 -12.42 -5.34
C PRO A 70 5.96 -12.32 -5.19
N VAL A 71 5.42 -11.21 -5.68
CA VAL A 71 3.99 -10.91 -5.66
C VAL A 71 3.19 -11.99 -6.41
N HIS A 72 2.05 -12.41 -5.86
CA HIS A 72 1.19 -13.45 -6.45
C HIS A 72 0.51 -13.02 -7.78
N HIS A 73 0.59 -11.74 -8.15
CA HIS A 73 0.00 -11.25 -9.38
C HIS A 73 0.83 -11.70 -10.60
N VAL A 74 0.15 -12.21 -11.61
CA VAL A 74 0.79 -12.71 -12.83
C VAL A 74 1.00 -11.54 -13.78
N LYS A 75 2.23 -11.37 -14.26
CA LYS A 75 2.58 -10.39 -15.29
C LYS A 75 1.87 -10.74 -16.59
N ARG A 76 1.12 -9.80 -17.16
CA ARG A 76 0.43 -9.89 -18.43
C ARG A 76 1.12 -8.96 -19.44
N LYS A 77 1.33 -9.45 -20.66
CA LYS A 77 1.73 -8.60 -21.78
C LYS A 77 0.50 -7.86 -22.29
N THR A 78 0.37 -6.58 -21.98
CA THR A 78 -0.64 -5.71 -22.57
C THR A 78 -0.14 -5.18 -23.90
N ARG A 79 -1.00 -5.20 -24.93
CA ARG A 79 -0.69 -4.65 -26.26
C ARG A 79 -0.68 -3.11 -26.29
N HIS A 80 -1.26 -2.48 -25.27
CA HIS A 80 -1.36 -1.03 -25.15
C HIS A 80 -0.89 -0.60 -23.76
N SER A 81 0.06 0.32 -23.69
CA SER A 81 0.38 1.01 -22.45
C SER A 81 -0.71 2.04 -22.18
N ILE A 82 -1.51 1.82 -21.13
CA ILE A 82 -2.40 2.87 -20.64
C ILE A 82 -1.51 3.83 -19.86
N ASN A 83 -1.25 5.00 -20.45
CA ASN A 83 -0.59 6.11 -19.79
C ASN A 83 -1.71 7.06 -19.32
N PRO A 84 -1.99 7.24 -18.01
CA PRO A 84 -1.23 6.87 -16.82
C PRO A 84 -1.54 5.44 -16.29
N GLY A 85 -0.59 4.84 -15.56
CA GLY A 85 -0.79 3.52 -14.91
C GLY A 85 -2.07 3.47 -14.04
N PHE A 86 -2.57 2.26 -13.77
CA PHE A 86 -3.91 2.06 -13.22
C PHE A 86 -3.97 1.04 -12.07
N LEU A 87 -5.04 1.12 -11.29
CA LEU A 87 -5.39 0.19 -10.22
C LEU A 87 -6.87 -0.22 -10.39
N ILE A 88 -7.16 -1.52 -10.44
CA ILE A 88 -8.52 -2.07 -10.46
C ILE A 88 -8.78 -2.74 -9.12
N ILE A 89 -9.64 -2.13 -8.31
CA ILE A 89 -10.03 -2.63 -6.99
C ILE A 89 -11.51 -2.99 -6.95
N SER A 90 -11.87 -3.93 -6.07
CA SER A 90 -13.27 -4.28 -5.84
C SER A 90 -14.03 -3.13 -5.18
N LYS A 91 -15.36 -3.18 -5.24
CA LYS A 91 -16.20 -2.28 -4.44
C LYS A 91 -16.00 -2.59 -2.94
N ALA A 92 -15.72 -1.56 -2.14
CA ALA A 92 -15.67 -1.69 -0.68
C ALA A 92 -17.04 -2.11 -0.14
N ARG A 93 -17.05 -3.01 0.85
CA ARG A 93 -18.30 -3.44 1.50
C ARG A 93 -18.75 -2.39 2.52
N GLY A 94 -20.06 -2.15 2.60
CA GLY A 94 -20.67 -1.25 3.58
C GLY A 94 -21.01 0.14 3.04
N LYS A 95 -21.39 1.04 3.96
CA LYS A 95 -21.72 2.45 3.67
C LYS A 95 -20.62 3.35 4.22
N LYS A 96 -20.36 4.47 3.55
CA LYS A 96 -19.40 5.47 4.01
C LYS A 96 -19.80 6.00 5.38
N LEU A 97 -18.85 6.06 6.32
CA LEU A 97 -19.11 6.49 7.69
C LEU A 97 -19.76 7.88 7.74
N ALA A 98 -19.28 8.83 6.93
CA ALA A 98 -19.81 10.19 6.86
C ALA A 98 -21.33 10.25 6.60
N TRP A 99 -21.89 9.27 5.88
CA TRP A 99 -23.31 9.23 5.53
C TRP A 99 -24.16 8.67 6.66
N SER A 100 -23.64 7.72 7.44
CA SER A 100 -24.36 7.12 8.56
C SER A 100 -24.09 7.80 9.89
N TRP A 101 -23.04 8.62 9.99
CA TRP A 101 -22.56 9.18 11.25
C TRP A 101 -23.57 10.16 11.85
N LEU A 102 -24.05 11.12 11.06
CA LEU A 102 -24.93 12.18 11.55
C LEU A 102 -26.21 11.60 12.19
N ASP A 103 -26.79 10.58 11.56
CA ASP A 103 -28.03 9.94 12.02
C ASP A 103 -27.83 9.02 13.23
N ARG A 104 -26.61 8.51 13.43
CA ARG A 104 -26.33 7.38 14.35
C ARG A 104 -25.33 7.72 15.44
N PHE A 105 -24.78 8.94 15.47
CA PHE A 105 -23.72 9.28 16.42
C PHE A 105 -24.19 9.23 17.88
N GLN A 106 -25.48 9.48 18.15
CA GLN A 106 -26.01 9.37 19.51
C GLN A 106 -26.26 7.92 19.95
N ASP A 107 -26.28 6.95 19.03
CA ASP A 107 -26.43 5.52 19.35
C ASP A 107 -25.11 4.98 19.96
N LYS A 108 -25.15 4.75 21.27
CA LYS A 108 -24.02 4.19 22.05
C LYS A 108 -23.54 2.85 21.47
N THR A 109 -24.45 1.95 21.09
CA THR A 109 -24.07 0.63 20.56
C THR A 109 -23.38 0.71 19.20
N TYR A 110 -23.78 1.69 18.38
CA TYR A 110 -23.13 1.97 17.10
C TYR A 110 -21.70 2.49 17.32
N ARG A 111 -21.54 3.47 18.23
CA ARG A 111 -20.21 3.99 18.61
C ARG A 111 -19.31 2.91 19.18
N ASP A 112 -19.80 2.11 20.12
CA ASP A 112 -19.02 1.04 20.75
C ASP A 112 -18.51 0.03 19.71
N ARG A 113 -19.34 -0.34 18.73
CA ARG A 113 -18.93 -1.22 17.61
C ARG A 113 -17.89 -0.57 16.71
N LEU A 114 -18.05 0.72 16.38
CA LEU A 114 -17.09 1.45 15.55
C LEU A 114 -15.72 1.56 16.24
N PHE A 115 -15.68 1.97 17.50
CA PHE A 115 -14.41 2.09 18.23
C PHE A 115 -13.76 0.73 18.43
N ARG A 116 -14.55 -0.31 18.73
CA ARG A 116 -14.03 -1.68 18.83
C ARG A 116 -13.47 -2.17 17.49
N SER A 117 -14.10 -1.86 16.36
CA SER A 117 -13.58 -2.26 15.04
C SER A 117 -12.31 -1.49 14.66
N LEU A 118 -12.25 -0.18 14.93
CA LEU A 118 -11.04 0.62 14.74
C LEU A 118 -9.88 0.12 15.59
N ALA A 119 -10.14 -0.24 16.85
CA ALA A 119 -9.14 -0.84 17.72
C ALA A 119 -8.62 -2.18 17.17
N ARG A 120 -9.51 -3.05 16.67
CA ARG A 120 -9.10 -4.32 16.02
C ARG A 120 -8.25 -4.09 14.78
N ILE A 121 -8.65 -3.15 13.91
CA ILE A 121 -7.86 -2.77 12.72
C ILE A 121 -6.48 -2.27 13.14
N SER A 122 -6.41 -1.39 14.13
CA SER A 122 -5.13 -0.88 14.67
C SER A 122 -4.26 -2.02 15.21
N LEU A 123 -4.82 -2.94 16.00
CA LEU A 123 -4.09 -4.09 16.53
C LEU A 123 -3.59 -5.01 15.41
N SER A 124 -4.40 -5.27 14.39
CA SER A 124 -3.99 -6.08 13.24
C SER A 124 -2.87 -5.42 12.43
N LEU A 125 -2.97 -4.12 12.15
CA LEU A 125 -1.89 -3.38 11.48
C LEU A 125 -0.58 -3.40 12.28
N ASN A 126 -0.66 -3.31 13.61
CA ASN A 126 0.50 -3.32 14.48
C ASN A 126 1.06 -4.73 14.75
N SER A 127 0.33 -5.80 14.36
CA SER A 127 0.81 -7.17 14.55
C SER A 127 2.02 -7.52 13.68
N ALA A 128 2.23 -6.80 12.59
CA ALA A 128 3.36 -6.94 11.68
C ALA A 128 4.23 -5.66 11.70
N PRO A 129 5.19 -5.55 12.64
CA PRO A 129 5.99 -4.33 12.80
C PRO A 129 6.89 -4.10 11.58
N LEU A 130 6.97 -2.84 11.14
CA LEU A 130 7.92 -2.40 10.13
C LEU A 130 9.20 -1.92 10.83
N ALA A 131 10.37 -2.37 10.34
CA ALA A 131 11.65 -2.09 10.98
C ALA A 131 12.10 -0.61 10.89
N ARG A 132 11.52 0.17 9.97
CA ARG A 132 11.89 1.56 9.67
C ARG A 132 10.64 2.37 9.33
N ILE A 133 10.74 3.69 9.46
CA ILE A 133 9.73 4.62 8.97
C ILE A 133 9.98 4.85 7.47
N GLY A 134 9.01 4.47 6.66
CA GLY A 134 9.11 4.52 5.20
C GLY A 134 7.79 4.14 4.56
N SER A 135 7.80 3.99 3.24
CA SER A 135 6.70 3.41 2.50
C SER A 135 7.14 2.15 1.75
N LEU A 136 6.22 1.19 1.69
CA LEU A 136 6.41 -0.03 0.92
C LEU A 136 6.36 0.32 -0.56
N LYS A 137 7.23 -0.29 -1.37
CA LYS A 137 7.29 -0.04 -2.80
C LYS A 137 7.38 -1.35 -3.56
N LEU A 138 6.63 -1.42 -4.66
CA LEU A 138 6.73 -2.50 -5.63
C LEU A 138 8.01 -2.30 -6.44
N GLN A 139 8.90 -3.27 -6.39
CA GLN A 139 10.17 -3.26 -7.10
C GLN A 139 10.00 -3.79 -8.53
N PRO A 140 10.91 -3.46 -9.46
CA PRO A 140 10.80 -3.85 -10.88
C PRO A 140 10.69 -5.35 -11.13
N ASP A 141 11.26 -6.16 -10.25
CA ASP A 141 11.23 -7.62 -10.21
C ASP A 141 10.06 -8.18 -9.38
N ALA A 142 9.07 -7.34 -9.08
CA ALA A 142 7.81 -7.68 -8.46
C ALA A 142 7.94 -8.28 -7.04
N PHE A 143 8.96 -7.87 -6.26
CA PHE A 143 8.92 -7.98 -4.80
C PHE A 143 8.47 -6.67 -4.15
N ILE A 144 8.04 -6.79 -2.89
CA ILE A 144 7.67 -5.65 -2.05
C ILE A 144 8.80 -5.42 -1.06
N ALA A 145 9.26 -4.17 -0.97
CA ALA A 145 10.22 -3.78 0.04
C ALA A 145 9.90 -2.42 0.66
N LEU A 146 10.27 -2.27 1.92
CA LEU A 146 10.25 -1.00 2.63
C LEU A 146 11.49 -0.19 2.22
N SER A 147 11.41 0.47 1.07
CA SER A 147 12.57 1.11 0.44
C SER A 147 12.27 2.50 -0.11
N ASN A 148 11.10 3.06 0.20
CA ASN A 148 10.71 4.39 -0.25
C ASN A 148 10.48 5.29 0.97
N ARG A 149 10.61 6.60 0.78
CA ARG A 149 10.33 7.60 1.82
C ARG A 149 8.89 7.54 2.29
N PRO A 150 8.59 7.98 3.52
CA PRO A 150 7.21 8.11 3.98
C PRO A 150 6.42 8.97 2.99
N LEU A 151 5.41 8.38 2.36
CA LEU A 151 4.67 9.01 1.27
C LEU A 151 3.27 9.38 1.76
N SER A 152 3.20 10.41 2.59
CA SER A 152 1.92 10.99 3.02
C SER A 152 1.29 11.82 1.90
N LEU A 153 -0.03 12.01 1.98
CA LEU A 153 -0.76 12.89 1.06
C LEU A 153 -0.16 14.31 1.02
N TYR A 154 0.31 14.80 2.17
CA TYR A 154 0.90 16.13 2.30
C TYR A 154 2.13 16.31 1.41
N PHE A 155 3.05 15.34 1.39
CA PHE A 155 4.23 15.40 0.51
C PHE A 155 3.84 15.48 -0.97
N GLN A 156 2.84 14.69 -1.38
CA GLN A 156 2.39 14.68 -2.77
C GLN A 156 1.75 15.99 -3.18
N MET A 157 0.99 16.62 -2.28
CA MET A 157 0.38 17.92 -2.56
C MET A 157 1.45 19.00 -2.77
N LEU A 158 2.43 19.10 -1.86
CA LEU A 158 3.50 20.09 -1.97
C LEU A 158 4.36 19.89 -3.23
N GLU A 159 4.72 18.66 -3.56
CA GLU A 159 5.50 18.39 -4.78
C GLU A 159 4.71 18.68 -6.06
N ASN A 160 3.39 18.52 -6.03
CA ASN A 160 2.53 18.91 -7.15
C ASN A 160 2.42 20.43 -7.30
N GLU A 161 2.56 21.18 -6.20
CA GLU A 161 2.67 22.65 -6.18
C GLU A 161 4.08 23.15 -6.55
N GLY A 162 5.03 22.25 -6.80
CA GLY A 162 6.40 22.58 -7.17
C GLY A 162 7.34 22.83 -5.99
N ILE A 163 6.88 22.63 -4.76
CA ILE A 163 7.69 22.79 -3.55
C ILE A 163 8.53 21.52 -3.36
N PRO A 164 9.88 21.62 -3.44
CA PRO A 164 10.73 20.46 -3.32
C PRO A 164 10.75 19.96 -1.88
N SER A 165 10.51 18.67 -1.70
CA SER A 165 10.52 18.09 -0.36
C SER A 165 11.90 17.95 0.26
N GLY A 166 12.97 17.99 -0.54
CA GLY A 166 14.35 17.79 -0.07
C GLY A 166 14.65 16.35 0.38
N ILE A 167 13.64 15.49 0.53
CA ILE A 167 13.77 14.12 1.01
C ILE A 167 14.01 13.17 -0.18
N PRO A 168 15.16 12.49 -0.25
CA PRO A 168 15.43 11.49 -1.27
C PRO A 168 14.38 10.37 -1.27
N ARG A 169 13.97 9.91 -2.45
CA ARG A 169 12.94 8.86 -2.58
C ARG A 169 13.30 7.57 -1.85
N HIS A 170 14.56 7.15 -1.86
CA HIS A 170 15.00 5.92 -1.22
C HIS A 170 15.30 6.06 0.29
N ARG A 171 15.03 7.24 0.88
CA ARG A 171 15.33 7.50 2.29
C ARG A 171 14.31 6.81 3.19
N THR A 172 14.78 6.02 4.14
CA THR A 172 13.96 5.42 5.21
C THR A 172 14.60 5.76 6.54
N TYR A 173 13.79 5.99 7.56
CA TYR A 173 14.27 6.48 8.85
C TYR A 173 14.28 5.36 9.87
N ALA A 174 15.39 5.18 10.57
CA ALA A 174 15.48 4.30 11.73
C ALA A 174 15.02 5.01 13.02
N GLN A 175 15.13 6.34 13.04
CA GLN A 175 14.86 7.18 14.20
C GLN A 175 13.78 8.22 13.88
N VAL A 176 12.93 8.49 14.86
CA VAL A 176 11.78 9.38 14.72
C VAL A 176 12.22 10.84 14.56
N GLU A 177 13.30 11.23 15.24
CA GLU A 177 13.89 12.57 15.22
C GLU A 177 14.32 12.97 13.81
N SER A 178 14.99 12.06 13.10
CA SER A 178 15.41 12.28 11.72
C SER A 178 14.24 12.45 10.74
N TYR A 179 13.11 11.79 11.02
CA TYR A 179 11.89 11.96 10.23
C TYR A 179 11.23 13.31 10.52
N PHE A 180 11.14 13.70 11.80
CA PHE A 180 10.58 15.00 12.16
C PHE A 180 11.41 16.17 11.67
N SER A 181 12.74 16.09 11.74
CA SER A 181 13.62 17.14 11.19
C SER A 181 13.34 17.38 9.72
N ASP A 182 13.25 16.33 8.90
CA ASP A 182 12.96 16.44 7.48
C ASP A 182 11.53 16.97 7.21
N LEU A 183 10.56 16.62 8.07
CA LEU A 183 9.20 17.18 8.01
C LEU A 183 9.16 18.68 8.33
N LEU A 184 9.95 19.13 9.31
CA LEU A 184 10.04 20.54 9.67
C LEU A 184 10.71 21.33 8.54
N SER A 185 11.81 20.84 7.98
CA SER A 185 12.45 21.48 6.82
C SER A 185 11.52 21.58 5.61
N LEU A 186 10.66 20.58 5.38
CA LEU A 186 9.62 20.64 4.35
C LEU A 186 8.59 21.75 4.64
N GLN A 187 8.19 21.89 5.91
CA GLN A 187 7.25 22.93 6.32
C GLN A 187 7.86 24.31 6.16
N ASP A 188 9.15 24.49 6.49
CA ASP A 188 9.88 25.74 6.32
C ASP A 188 10.01 26.11 4.83
N ASN A 189 10.23 25.14 3.94
CA ASN A 189 10.29 25.39 2.48
C ASN A 189 8.95 25.86 1.87
N LYS A 190 7.84 25.64 2.57
CA LYS A 190 6.51 26.10 2.13
C LYS A 190 6.25 27.56 2.51
N ILE A 191 6.79 28.00 3.65
CA ILE A 191 6.57 29.34 4.22
C ILE A 191 7.41 30.36 3.45
#